data_AF-A0AAN7V5X3-F1
#
_entry.id   AF-A0AAN7V5X3-F1
#
_cell.length_a   1.000
_cell.length_b   1.000
_cell.length_c   1.000
_cell.angle_alpha   90.00
_cell.angle_beta   90.00
_cell.angle_gamma   90.00
#
_symmetry.space_group_name_H-M   'P 1'
#
loop_
_entity.id
_entity.type
_entity.pdbx_description
1 polymer ?
#
loop_
_entity_poly.entity_id
_entity_poly.type
_entity_poly.pdbx_seq_one_letter_code
_entity_poly.pdbx_strand_id
1 'polypeptide(L)'
;MSENDNRYSFKLFDFQLLEPSKDDPVPEQRSGHRIVCNSKSLYLYGGYNPIAPNNGYQELWEYNFSLKKWRKFDIKDNFPEEVISCSVLRRQDKLVIYGGTAVPFAFKCSNKLYTIKLSDGVRVSSLLIHGKKPKRQYGQAIVMHKNILYVIGGTDGFSYNCDIHRVNLNKNPRVWRSLYLHKKSTEENGSYEPPGRYRHEIAFDGKNIYIIGGGTAIKSYNLIDIPVFNIKTKKWQKMASIGDPRATPNYPDARRCHGIVQVKTDNDIHVFVLGGYQTNEQAFNDLWRLELSTLRWTLITKNMLPKAPYFHSVALTREGKLYVFGGMEGGRVLKRNNKLFSAWIRIPPLAEIAWEALLHYFPNVPLANRFNHLQIPNRFLSKCE
;
A
#
# COMPACT_ATOMS: atom_id res chain seq x y z
N MET A 1 13.53 -37.35 -21.48
CA MET A 1 14.11 -36.13 -20.90
C MET A 1 13.32 -34.96 -21.44
N SER A 2 12.43 -34.36 -20.66
CA SER A 2 11.60 -33.24 -21.12
C SER A 2 12.45 -31.99 -21.20
N GLU A 3 12.59 -31.41 -22.40
CA GLU A 3 13.10 -30.06 -22.58
C GLU A 3 12.33 -29.12 -21.64
N ASN A 4 13.05 -28.47 -20.72
CA ASN A 4 12.48 -27.38 -19.93
C ASN A 4 12.06 -26.28 -20.90
N ASP A 5 10.76 -26.20 -21.16
CA ASP A 5 10.16 -25.24 -22.07
C ASP A 5 10.37 -23.82 -21.54
N ASN A 6 11.43 -23.15 -22.01
CA ASN A 6 11.80 -21.77 -21.64
C ASN A 6 10.93 -20.70 -22.35
N ARG A 7 9.77 -21.09 -22.90
CA ARG A 7 8.84 -20.16 -23.55
C ARG A 7 8.17 -19.24 -22.53
N TYR A 8 8.20 -17.94 -22.81
CA TYR A 8 7.43 -16.94 -22.06
C TYR A 8 5.93 -17.25 -22.15
N SER A 9 5.26 -17.24 -21.00
CA SER A 9 3.80 -17.35 -20.90
C SER A 9 3.27 -16.34 -19.90
N PHE A 10 2.26 -15.57 -20.32
CA PHE A 10 1.55 -14.66 -19.42
C PHE A 10 0.65 -15.46 -18.48
N LYS A 11 0.73 -15.15 -17.17
CA LYS A 11 -0.08 -15.81 -16.15
C LYS A 11 -0.75 -14.78 -15.25
N LEU A 12 -2.08 -14.88 -15.15
CA LEU A 12 -2.89 -14.03 -14.29
C LEU A 12 -2.92 -14.61 -12.87
N PHE A 13 -2.74 -13.74 -11.87
CA PHE A 13 -2.66 -14.08 -10.44
C PHE A 13 -1.53 -15.05 -10.09
N ASP A 14 -0.42 -14.99 -10.84
CA ASP A 14 0.77 -15.80 -10.58
C ASP A 14 1.81 -14.97 -9.82
N PHE A 15 1.96 -15.21 -8.51
CA PHE A 15 2.96 -14.50 -7.72
C PHE A 15 4.36 -15.07 -7.98
N GLN A 16 5.24 -14.21 -8.48
CA GLN A 16 6.63 -14.54 -8.79
C GLN A 16 7.56 -13.73 -7.88
N LEU A 17 8.58 -14.42 -7.34
CA LEU A 17 9.66 -13.78 -6.61
C LEU A 17 10.58 -13.06 -7.60
N LEU A 18 10.82 -11.78 -7.36
CA LEU A 18 11.76 -10.97 -8.13
C LEU A 18 13.11 -10.99 -7.41
N GLU A 19 13.95 -11.92 -7.82
CA GLU A 19 15.31 -12.02 -7.28
C GLU A 19 16.13 -10.79 -7.68
N PRO A 20 16.80 -10.13 -6.71
CA PRO A 20 17.76 -9.08 -7.02
C PRO A 20 18.98 -9.68 -7.74
N SER A 21 19.68 -8.89 -8.56
CA SER A 21 20.99 -9.32 -9.07
C SER A 21 21.96 -9.50 -7.90
N LYS A 22 22.87 -10.48 -7.98
CA LYS A 22 23.77 -10.86 -6.88
C LYS A 22 24.59 -9.70 -6.30
N ASP A 23 24.91 -8.70 -7.12
CA ASP A 23 25.79 -7.58 -6.75
C ASP A 23 25.02 -6.27 -6.50
N ASP A 24 23.70 -6.26 -6.66
CA ASP A 24 22.91 -5.04 -6.48
C ASP A 24 22.67 -4.77 -4.98
N PRO A 25 22.80 -3.51 -4.52
CA PRO A 25 22.44 -3.16 -3.16
C PRO A 25 20.94 -3.38 -2.95
N VAL A 26 20.55 -4.11 -1.90
CA VAL A 26 19.15 -4.40 -1.61
C VAL A 26 18.71 -3.78 -0.28
N PRO A 27 17.44 -3.35 -0.17
CA PRO A 27 16.90 -2.95 1.13
C PRO A 27 16.90 -4.12 2.12
N GLU A 28 17.30 -3.85 3.35
CA GLU A 28 17.22 -4.82 4.44
C GLU A 28 15.78 -5.25 4.77
N GLN A 29 15.65 -6.40 5.44
CA GLN A 29 14.38 -6.94 5.91
C GLN A 29 13.66 -5.97 6.85
N ARG A 30 12.36 -5.75 6.61
CA ARG A 30 11.61 -4.70 7.34
C ARG A 30 10.12 -4.92 7.32
N SER A 31 9.45 -4.44 8.36
CA SER A 31 7.99 -4.42 8.48
C SER A 31 7.48 -3.00 8.70
N GLY A 32 6.22 -2.73 8.36
CA GLY A 32 5.56 -1.46 8.63
C GLY A 32 6.07 -0.28 7.79
N HIS A 33 6.82 -0.57 6.73
CA HIS A 33 7.21 0.35 5.66
C HIS A 33 6.02 0.61 4.73
N ARG A 34 6.22 1.47 3.71
CA ARG A 34 5.28 1.66 2.62
C ARG A 34 5.97 1.56 1.27
N ILE A 35 5.29 0.94 0.31
CA ILE A 35 5.68 0.95 -1.10
C ILE A 35 4.62 1.65 -1.95
N VAL A 36 5.06 2.39 -2.96
CA VAL A 36 4.21 3.04 -3.97
C VAL A 36 4.93 2.98 -5.30
N CYS A 37 4.22 2.97 -6.43
CA CYS A 37 4.88 2.87 -7.74
C CYS A 37 4.32 3.86 -8.77
N ASN A 38 5.07 4.00 -9.86
CA ASN A 38 4.60 4.51 -11.13
C ASN A 38 4.72 3.39 -12.19
N SER A 39 4.74 3.71 -13.48
CA SER A 39 4.88 2.72 -14.56
C SER A 39 6.33 2.24 -14.79
N LYS A 40 7.31 2.89 -14.16
CA LYS A 40 8.76 2.65 -14.33
C LYS A 40 9.37 1.96 -13.12
N SER A 41 9.05 2.47 -11.92
CA SER A 41 9.68 2.06 -10.68
C SER A 41 8.69 1.91 -9.52
N LEU A 42 9.11 1.08 -8.57
CA LEU A 42 8.60 1.00 -7.22
C LEU A 42 9.48 1.85 -6.29
N TYR A 43 8.87 2.54 -5.34
CA TYR A 43 9.54 3.29 -4.29
C TYR A 43 9.21 2.67 -2.94
N LEU A 44 10.23 2.40 -2.14
CA LEU A 44 10.12 1.87 -0.79
C LEU A 44 10.55 2.92 0.22
N TYR A 45 9.64 3.26 1.13
CA TYR A 45 9.83 4.26 2.18
C TYR A 45 9.74 3.63 3.56
N GLY A 46 10.74 3.89 4.40
CA GLY A 46 10.63 3.66 5.82
C GLY A 46 10.69 2.19 6.25
N GLY A 47 10.11 1.93 7.43
CA GLY A 47 10.01 0.60 8.02
C GLY A 47 10.76 0.45 9.33
N TYR A 48 10.50 -0.67 9.99
CA TYR A 48 11.05 -1.04 11.28
C TYR A 48 11.73 -2.41 11.22
N ASN A 49 12.84 -2.51 11.92
CA ASN A 49 13.52 -3.74 12.29
C ASN A 49 14.34 -3.47 13.57
N PRO A 50 14.23 -4.29 14.64
CA PRO A 50 14.96 -4.08 15.89
C PRO A 50 16.49 -4.06 15.75
N ILE A 51 17.04 -4.63 14.67
CA ILE A 51 18.49 -4.63 14.41
C ILE A 51 18.94 -3.41 13.60
N ALA A 52 18.01 -2.57 13.11
CA ALA A 52 18.37 -1.35 12.38
C ALA A 52 19.01 -0.33 13.34
N PRO A 53 19.96 0.51 12.89
CA PRO A 53 20.74 1.41 13.75
C PRO A 53 19.92 2.31 14.70
N ASN A 54 18.70 2.69 14.30
CA ASN A 54 17.76 3.49 15.10
C ASN A 54 16.40 2.79 15.26
N ASN A 55 16.36 1.47 15.08
CA ASN A 55 15.15 0.67 14.97
C ASN A 55 14.20 1.05 13.80
N GLY A 56 14.51 2.09 13.04
CA GLY A 56 13.71 2.56 11.91
C GLY A 56 14.60 2.95 10.73
N TYR A 57 14.15 2.60 9.53
CA TYR A 57 14.88 2.87 8.28
C TYR A 57 14.54 4.26 7.74
N GLN A 58 15.39 5.25 7.98
CA GLN A 58 15.27 6.60 7.44
C GLN A 58 15.86 6.69 6.03
N GLU A 59 15.24 5.98 5.09
CA GLU A 59 15.75 5.84 3.73
C GLU A 59 14.63 5.69 2.71
N LEU A 60 14.95 6.04 1.48
CA LEU A 60 14.12 5.86 0.31
C LEU A 60 14.89 4.99 -0.70
N TRP A 61 14.22 3.95 -1.18
CA TRP A 61 14.74 3.07 -2.22
C TRP A 61 13.86 3.13 -3.46
N GLU A 62 14.47 2.90 -4.62
CA GLU A 62 13.79 2.70 -5.89
C GLU A 62 14.14 1.31 -6.44
N TYR A 63 13.14 0.58 -6.93
CA TYR A 63 13.34 -0.61 -7.76
C TYR A 63 12.84 -0.31 -9.16
N ASN A 64 13.74 -0.32 -10.14
CA ASN A 64 13.37 -0.16 -11.54
C ASN A 64 12.88 -1.50 -12.11
N PHE A 65 11.67 -1.52 -12.69
CA PHE A 65 11.04 -2.77 -13.16
C PHE A 65 11.74 -3.39 -14.37
N SER A 66 12.25 -2.58 -15.28
CA SER A 66 12.91 -3.05 -16.51
C SER A 66 14.33 -3.52 -16.22
N LEU A 67 15.09 -2.75 -15.45
CA LEU A 67 16.46 -3.07 -15.06
C LEU A 67 16.52 -4.18 -14.01
N LYS A 68 15.44 -4.39 -13.25
CA LYS A 68 15.37 -5.29 -12.09
C LYS A 68 16.38 -4.94 -10.99
N LYS A 69 16.73 -3.66 -10.87
CA LYS A 69 17.74 -3.16 -9.95
C LYS A 69 17.16 -2.27 -8.88
N TRP A 70 17.68 -2.44 -7.67
CA TRP A 70 17.46 -1.54 -6.56
C TRP A 70 18.50 -0.42 -6.56
N ARG A 71 18.08 0.76 -6.14
CA ARG A 71 18.94 1.91 -5.86
C ARG A 71 18.46 2.61 -4.59
N LYS A 72 19.39 2.88 -3.68
CA LYS A 72 19.16 3.75 -2.52
C LYS A 72 19.37 5.19 -2.93
N PHE A 73 18.46 6.08 -2.56
CA PHE A 73 18.68 7.52 -2.73
C PHE A 73 19.58 8.05 -1.62
N ASP A 74 20.56 8.89 -1.98
CA ASP A 74 21.34 9.67 -1.02
C ASP A 74 20.53 10.91 -0.61
N ILE A 75 19.96 10.88 0.60
CA ILE A 75 19.15 11.96 1.16
C ILE A 75 19.79 12.37 2.49
N LYS A 76 20.44 13.53 2.50
CA LYS A 76 21.25 13.98 3.64
C LYS A 76 20.44 14.68 4.73
N ASP A 77 19.37 15.38 4.36
CA ASP A 77 18.66 16.27 5.27
C ASP A 77 17.14 16.07 5.25
N ASN A 78 16.51 16.45 6.38
CA ASN A 78 15.06 16.57 6.54
C ASN A 78 14.25 15.28 6.39
N PHE A 79 14.89 14.11 6.42
CA PHE A 79 14.16 12.83 6.45
C PHE A 79 13.37 12.71 7.77
N PRO A 80 12.09 12.29 7.75
CA PRO A 80 11.32 12.14 8.99
C PRO A 80 11.87 11.03 9.88
N GLU A 81 11.84 11.21 11.20
CA GLU A 81 12.16 10.12 12.14
C GLU A 81 11.02 9.09 12.20
N GLU A 82 9.76 9.52 12.08
CA GLU A 82 8.57 8.70 12.31
C GLU A 82 8.18 7.80 11.13
N VAL A 83 9.16 7.03 10.62
CA VAL A 83 9.08 6.24 9.39
C VAL A 83 8.29 4.93 9.50
N ILE A 84 7.84 4.58 10.70
CA ILE A 84 7.19 3.29 10.98
C ILE A 84 5.68 3.48 10.98
N SER A 85 4.95 2.62 10.28
CA SER A 85 3.47 2.67 10.25
C SER A 85 2.92 4.00 9.74
N CYS A 86 3.70 4.76 8.98
CA CYS A 86 3.25 5.96 8.30
C CYS A 86 2.34 5.61 7.12
N SER A 87 1.68 6.64 6.59
CA SER A 87 0.93 6.57 5.35
C SER A 87 1.70 7.23 4.23
N VAL A 88 1.80 6.57 3.07
CA VAL A 88 2.46 7.12 1.88
C VAL A 88 1.56 6.94 0.67
N LEU A 89 1.39 7.99 -0.12
CA LEU A 89 0.79 7.92 -1.46
C LEU A 89 1.65 8.67 -2.47
N ARG A 90 1.51 8.34 -3.75
CA ARG A 90 2.14 9.09 -4.84
C ARG A 90 1.17 10.10 -5.45
N ARG A 91 1.65 11.32 -5.68
CA ARG A 91 0.98 12.36 -6.46
C ARG A 91 1.97 12.88 -7.51
N GLN A 92 1.79 12.46 -8.76
CA GLN A 92 2.70 12.79 -9.87
C GLN A 92 4.15 12.40 -9.53
N ASP A 93 5.09 13.35 -9.57
CA ASP A 93 6.51 13.23 -9.27
C ASP A 93 6.82 13.28 -7.76
N LYS A 94 5.80 13.36 -6.90
CA LYS A 94 5.96 13.51 -5.45
C LYS A 94 5.39 12.35 -4.67
N LEU A 95 6.09 11.96 -3.61
CA LEU A 95 5.52 11.16 -2.53
C LEU A 95 4.94 12.09 -1.48
N VAL A 96 3.78 11.74 -0.93
CA VAL A 96 3.14 12.44 0.19
C VAL A 96 3.15 11.49 1.37
N ILE A 97 3.80 11.87 2.45
CA ILE A 97 3.98 11.07 3.66
C ILE A 97 3.27 11.73 4.82
N TYR A 98 2.46 10.97 5.54
CA TYR A 98 1.70 11.47 6.68
C TYR A 98 1.83 10.56 7.90
N GLY A 99 2.04 11.20 9.05
CA GLY A 99 2.04 10.56 10.36
C GLY A 99 3.12 9.51 10.52
N GLY A 100 2.83 8.47 11.30
CA GLY A 100 3.78 7.40 11.63
C GLY A 100 4.34 7.54 13.03
N THR A 101 5.24 6.62 13.39
CA THR A 101 5.91 6.58 14.68
C THR A 101 7.39 6.25 14.52
N ALA A 102 8.21 6.67 15.48
CA ALA A 102 9.54 6.13 15.72
C ALA A 102 9.55 5.29 17.01
N VAL A 103 10.70 4.74 17.38
CA VAL A 103 10.91 4.09 18.68
C VAL A 103 11.38 5.12 19.72
N PRO A 104 10.85 5.12 20.96
CA PRO A 104 9.82 4.22 21.48
C PRO A 104 8.42 4.49 20.88
N PHE A 105 7.71 3.40 20.57
CA PHE A 105 6.35 3.43 20.02
C PHE A 105 5.40 4.21 20.95
N ALA A 106 4.32 4.79 20.38
CA ALA A 106 3.36 5.65 21.07
C ALA A 106 3.90 7.04 21.48
N PHE A 107 5.15 7.12 21.94
CA PHE A 107 5.74 8.38 22.43
C PHE A 107 6.33 9.24 21.31
N LYS A 108 6.81 8.61 20.23
CA LYS A 108 7.34 9.31 19.04
C LYS A 108 6.39 9.24 17.85
N CYS A 109 5.11 9.60 18.04
CA CYS A 109 4.14 9.66 16.93
C CYS A 109 4.24 10.99 16.15
N SER A 110 3.74 11.05 14.92
CA SER A 110 3.71 12.29 14.12
C SER A 110 2.31 12.63 13.59
N ASN A 111 2.08 13.90 13.33
CA ASN A 111 0.97 14.43 12.52
C ASN A 111 1.48 15.36 11.41
N LYS A 112 2.78 15.33 11.14
CA LYS A 112 3.41 16.14 10.10
C LYS A 112 3.09 15.54 8.72
N LEU A 113 3.05 16.43 7.73
CA LEU A 113 2.91 16.07 6.33
C LEU A 113 4.22 16.41 5.62
N TYR A 114 4.82 15.43 4.96
CA TYR A 114 6.02 15.60 4.17
C TYR A 114 5.75 15.35 2.70
N THR A 115 6.53 15.99 1.84
CA THR A 115 6.62 15.64 0.43
C THR A 115 8.04 15.30 0.06
N ILE A 116 8.21 14.27 -0.76
CA ILE A 116 9.49 13.95 -1.40
C ILE A 116 9.32 14.15 -2.90
N LYS A 117 10.06 15.09 -3.49
CA LYS A 117 10.16 15.25 -4.94
C LYS A 117 11.14 14.22 -5.49
N LEU A 118 10.75 13.49 -6.54
CA LEU A 118 11.57 12.43 -7.15
C LEU A 118 12.38 12.91 -8.37
N SER A 119 11.99 14.03 -9.01
CA SER A 119 12.72 14.60 -10.15
C SER A 119 13.63 15.75 -9.75
N ASP A 120 14.69 15.97 -10.54
CA ASP A 120 15.67 17.06 -10.38
C ASP A 120 16.36 17.03 -9.00
N GLY A 121 16.79 15.84 -8.60
CA GLY A 121 17.34 15.55 -7.27
C GLY A 121 16.25 15.25 -6.23
N VAL A 122 16.50 14.26 -5.37
CA VAL A 122 15.52 13.88 -4.34
C VAL A 122 15.54 14.89 -3.21
N ARG A 123 14.40 15.55 -2.99
CA ARG A 123 14.25 16.58 -1.95
C ARG A 123 13.08 16.28 -1.04
N VAL A 124 13.37 16.18 0.25
CA VAL A 124 12.37 16.08 1.30
C VAL A 124 11.95 17.48 1.75
N SER A 125 10.67 17.70 1.98
CA SER A 125 10.14 18.96 2.49
C SER A 125 9.00 18.72 3.45
N SER A 126 9.08 19.28 4.65
CA SER A 126 7.94 19.34 5.56
C SER A 126 6.97 20.43 5.09
N LEU A 127 5.68 20.14 5.12
CA LEU A 127 4.66 21.10 4.73
C LEU A 127 4.13 21.83 5.96
N LEU A 128 4.19 23.16 5.93
CA LEU A 128 3.52 24.00 6.90
C LEU A 128 2.01 23.99 6.63
N ILE A 129 1.24 23.56 7.62
CA ILE A 129 -0.22 23.50 7.55
C ILE A 129 -0.81 24.08 8.84
N HIS A 130 -1.72 25.02 8.67
CA HIS A 130 -2.39 25.75 9.75
C HIS A 130 -3.69 25.04 10.19
N GLY A 131 -4.37 25.63 11.18
CA GLY A 131 -5.63 25.12 11.72
C GLY A 131 -5.44 24.02 12.77
N LYS A 132 -6.56 23.42 13.19
CA LYS A 132 -6.58 22.37 14.20
C LYS A 132 -6.02 21.07 13.61
N LYS A 133 -4.76 20.77 13.95
CA LYS A 133 -4.05 19.58 13.46
C LYS A 133 -4.67 18.31 14.05
N PRO A 134 -4.69 17.19 13.31
CA PRO A 134 -5.01 15.88 13.87
C PRO A 134 -4.04 15.52 14.99
N LYS A 135 -4.41 14.57 15.86
CA LYS A 135 -3.49 14.04 16.88
C LYS A 135 -2.27 13.38 16.22
N ARG A 136 -1.13 13.39 16.93
CA ARG A 136 0.08 12.66 16.53
C ARG A 136 -0.20 11.16 16.64
N GLN A 137 -0.19 10.45 15.53
CA GLN A 137 -0.70 9.08 15.44
C GLN A 137 0.03 8.27 14.35
N TYR A 138 -0.14 6.96 14.39
CA TYR A 138 0.33 6.02 13.38
C TYR A 138 -0.73 4.99 12.98
N GLY A 139 -0.49 4.28 11.88
CA GLY A 139 -1.41 3.27 11.35
C GLY A 139 -2.71 3.84 10.80
N GLN A 140 -2.74 5.13 10.45
CA GLN A 140 -3.81 5.74 9.67
C GLN A 140 -3.81 5.23 8.23
N ALA A 141 -4.93 5.44 7.54
CA ALA A 141 -5.02 5.34 6.09
C ALA A 141 -5.20 6.74 5.48
N ILE A 142 -4.77 6.92 4.23
CA ILE A 142 -4.92 8.18 3.49
C ILE A 142 -5.45 7.98 2.08
N VAL A 143 -6.21 8.94 1.59
CA VAL A 143 -6.64 9.00 0.18
C VAL A 143 -6.61 10.43 -0.34
N MET A 144 -6.30 10.60 -1.62
CA MET A 144 -6.29 11.89 -2.30
C MET A 144 -7.47 11.99 -3.27
N HIS A 145 -8.27 13.05 -3.16
CA HIS A 145 -9.33 13.35 -4.13
C HIS A 145 -9.35 14.83 -4.47
N LYS A 146 -9.20 15.18 -5.76
CA LYS A 146 -9.21 16.57 -6.25
C LYS A 146 -8.27 17.51 -5.45
N ASN A 147 -7.06 17.04 -5.13
CA ASN A 147 -6.04 17.74 -4.31
C ASN A 147 -6.38 17.89 -2.83
N ILE A 148 -7.47 17.28 -2.36
CA ILE A 148 -7.80 17.17 -0.94
C ILE A 148 -7.27 15.82 -0.44
N LEU A 149 -6.34 15.88 0.51
CA LEU A 149 -5.87 14.73 1.27
C LEU A 149 -6.87 14.46 2.40
N TYR A 150 -7.33 13.22 2.52
CA TYR A 150 -8.11 12.73 3.64
C TYR A 150 -7.24 11.79 4.47
N VAL A 151 -7.31 11.91 5.79
CA VAL A 151 -6.62 11.07 6.77
C VAL A 151 -7.66 10.42 7.66
N ILE A 152 -7.61 9.10 7.80
CA ILE A 152 -8.63 8.32 8.50
C ILE A 152 -8.02 7.46 9.61
N GLY A 153 -8.61 7.57 10.80
CA GLY A 153 -8.38 6.69 11.95
C GLY A 153 -6.95 6.69 12.49
N GLY A 154 -6.53 5.54 13.02
CA GLY A 154 -5.20 5.32 13.59
C GLY A 154 -5.19 5.27 15.11
N THR A 155 -3.98 5.26 15.66
CA THR A 155 -3.75 5.18 17.11
C THR A 155 -2.59 6.06 17.55
N ASP A 156 -2.66 6.56 18.78
CA ASP A 156 -1.53 7.17 19.50
C ASP A 156 -0.78 6.14 20.37
N GLY A 157 -1.15 4.86 20.30
CA GLY A 157 -0.64 3.76 21.13
C GLY A 157 -1.46 3.47 22.38
N PHE A 158 -2.34 4.38 22.80
CA PHE A 158 -3.21 4.21 23.97
C PHE A 158 -4.69 4.17 23.59
N SER A 159 -5.06 4.94 22.56
CA SER A 159 -6.42 5.08 22.08
C SER A 159 -6.50 4.86 20.56
N TYR A 160 -7.67 4.43 20.11
CA TYR A 160 -7.98 4.22 18.70
C TYR A 160 -9.15 5.13 18.32
N ASN A 161 -9.17 5.63 17.08
CA ASN A 161 -10.29 6.40 16.56
C ASN A 161 -10.57 6.06 15.08
N CYS A 162 -11.67 6.61 14.58
CA CYS A 162 -12.03 6.65 13.16
C CYS A 162 -12.28 8.10 12.71
N ASP A 163 -11.50 9.04 13.26
CA ASP A 163 -11.58 10.46 12.88
C ASP A 163 -11.23 10.61 11.41
N ILE A 164 -11.88 11.58 10.74
CA ILE A 164 -11.57 11.95 9.36
C ILE A 164 -11.15 13.41 9.33
N HIS A 165 -9.91 13.64 8.96
CA HIS A 165 -9.36 14.97 8.74
C HIS A 165 -9.06 15.19 7.26
N ARG A 166 -9.11 16.44 6.82
CA ARG A 166 -8.77 16.78 5.45
C ARG A 166 -7.98 18.08 5.32
N VAL A 167 -7.17 18.16 4.27
CA VAL A 167 -6.45 19.37 3.88
C VAL A 167 -6.38 19.48 2.36
N ASN A 168 -6.61 20.68 1.81
CA ASN A 168 -6.41 20.94 0.39
C ASN A 168 -4.96 21.37 0.15
N LEU A 169 -4.20 20.58 -0.60
CA LEU A 169 -2.77 20.81 -0.83
C LEU A 169 -2.47 21.90 -1.88
N ASN A 170 -3.47 22.36 -2.63
CA ASN A 170 -3.32 23.44 -3.60
C ASN A 170 -3.63 24.83 -3.01
N LYS A 171 -4.15 24.90 -1.78
CA LYS A 171 -4.41 26.20 -1.13
C LYS A 171 -3.16 26.75 -0.45
N ASN A 172 -3.02 28.07 -0.44
CA ASN A 172 -2.04 28.80 0.35
C ASN A 172 -2.76 29.92 1.11
N PRO A 173 -2.87 29.87 2.45
CA PRO A 173 -2.32 28.84 3.35
C PRO A 173 -3.05 27.49 3.23
N ARG A 174 -2.32 26.40 3.50
CA ARG A 174 -2.90 25.06 3.70
C ARG A 174 -3.50 24.99 5.11
N VAL A 175 -4.72 24.48 5.25
CA VAL A 175 -5.42 24.44 6.53
C VAL A 175 -6.06 23.08 6.77
N TRP A 176 -5.75 22.46 7.91
CA TRP A 176 -6.41 21.25 8.38
C TRP A 176 -7.86 21.54 8.78
N ARG A 177 -8.77 20.65 8.40
CA ARG A 177 -10.17 20.67 8.80
C ARG A 177 -10.60 19.28 9.25
N SER A 178 -11.24 19.20 10.41
CA SER A 178 -11.95 17.99 10.82
C SER A 178 -13.20 17.84 9.95
N LEU A 179 -13.32 16.70 9.28
CA LEU A 179 -14.50 16.35 8.50
C LEU A 179 -15.49 15.54 9.34
N TYR A 180 -14.96 14.68 10.20
CA TYR A 180 -15.69 13.86 11.16
C TYR A 180 -14.79 13.59 12.37
N LEU A 181 -15.33 13.66 13.58
CA LEU A 181 -14.62 13.33 14.81
C LEU A 181 -15.38 12.23 15.53
N HIS A 182 -14.65 11.19 15.93
CA HIS A 182 -15.21 10.01 16.55
C HIS A 182 -15.82 10.34 17.91
N LYS A 183 -17.11 10.04 18.09
CA LYS A 183 -17.77 10.29 19.37
C LYS A 183 -17.64 9.02 20.22
N LYS A 184 -17.03 9.15 21.40
CA LYS A 184 -16.82 8.00 22.31
C LYS A 184 -18.10 7.53 23.00
N SER A 185 -19.18 8.29 22.93
CA SER A 185 -20.42 8.03 23.64
C SER A 185 -21.62 8.35 22.76
N THR A 186 -22.62 7.50 22.93
CA THR A 186 -24.02 7.61 22.54
C THR A 186 -24.35 7.49 21.05
N GLU A 187 -25.14 6.45 20.75
CA GLU A 187 -26.04 6.34 19.60
C GLU A 187 -27.13 7.42 19.64
N GLU A 188 -26.75 8.67 19.90
CA GLU A 188 -27.66 9.80 19.84
C GLU A 188 -28.08 9.98 18.37
N ASN A 189 -29.33 9.62 18.10
CA ASN A 189 -30.05 9.72 16.82
C ASN A 189 -29.86 8.57 15.82
N GLY A 190 -29.46 7.37 16.26
CA GLY A 190 -29.47 6.17 15.40
C GLY A 190 -28.47 6.20 14.22
N SER A 191 -27.49 7.10 14.24
CA SER A 191 -26.43 7.15 13.22
C SER A 191 -25.30 6.19 13.58
N TYR A 192 -25.06 5.19 12.73
CA TYR A 192 -23.94 4.24 12.88
C TYR A 192 -22.59 4.94 12.91
N GLU A 193 -21.68 4.45 13.76
CA GLU A 193 -20.29 4.88 13.83
C GLU A 193 -19.36 3.66 13.97
N PRO A 194 -18.27 3.53 13.17
CA PRO A 194 -17.34 2.43 13.34
C PRO A 194 -16.49 2.60 14.60
N PRO A 195 -16.14 1.50 15.27
CA PRO A 195 -15.18 1.54 16.37
C PRO A 195 -13.81 1.97 15.86
N GLY A 196 -13.11 2.73 16.71
CA GLY A 196 -11.76 3.19 16.43
C GLY A 196 -10.79 2.06 16.10
N ARG A 197 -9.91 2.29 15.13
CA ARG A 197 -9.01 1.26 14.61
C ARG A 197 -7.75 1.81 13.95
N TYR A 198 -6.72 0.98 13.91
CA TYR A 198 -5.48 1.23 13.17
C TYR A 198 -5.15 0.06 12.25
N ARG A 199 -4.24 0.27 11.29
CA ARG A 199 -3.83 -0.74 10.30
C ARG A 199 -5.03 -1.39 9.58
N HIS A 200 -6.08 -0.58 9.43
CA HIS A 200 -7.08 -0.73 8.40
C HIS A 200 -6.50 -0.14 7.11
N GLU A 201 -7.03 -0.57 5.99
CA GLU A 201 -6.77 0.06 4.70
C GLU A 201 -8.11 0.58 4.14
N ILE A 202 -8.09 1.39 3.09
CA ILE A 202 -9.32 2.05 2.58
C ILE A 202 -9.48 1.93 1.07
N ALA A 203 -10.71 1.67 0.63
CA ALA A 203 -11.10 1.84 -0.77
C ALA A 203 -11.89 3.13 -0.95
N PHE A 204 -11.87 3.68 -2.17
CA PHE A 204 -12.51 4.96 -2.45
C PHE A 204 -13.05 5.06 -3.87
N ASP A 205 -14.36 5.32 -3.98
CA ASP A 205 -15.09 5.39 -5.26
C ASP A 205 -15.24 6.82 -5.83
N GLY A 206 -14.67 7.83 -5.15
CA GLY A 206 -14.87 9.25 -5.49
C GLY A 206 -15.91 9.97 -4.63
N LYS A 207 -16.75 9.23 -3.88
CA LYS A 207 -17.82 9.74 -3.01
C LYS A 207 -17.76 9.12 -1.61
N ASN A 208 -17.44 7.85 -1.52
CA ASN A 208 -17.48 7.05 -0.31
C ASN A 208 -16.10 6.46 0.00
N ILE A 209 -15.72 6.53 1.27
CA ILE A 209 -14.53 5.89 1.82
C ILE A 209 -14.99 4.60 2.50
N TYR A 210 -14.50 3.46 2.04
CA TYR A 210 -14.80 2.14 2.58
C TYR A 210 -13.66 1.70 3.49
N ILE A 211 -13.95 1.31 4.72
CA ILE A 211 -12.95 0.87 5.70
C ILE A 211 -12.80 -0.64 5.60
N ILE A 212 -11.63 -1.10 5.19
CA ILE A 212 -11.34 -2.52 5.00
C ILE A 212 -10.52 -3.01 6.21
N GLY A 213 -11.19 -3.78 7.07
CA GLY A 213 -10.62 -4.47 8.22
C GLY A 213 -10.02 -3.52 9.27
N GLY A 214 -8.79 -3.84 9.68
CA GLY A 214 -8.08 -3.19 10.77
C GLY A 214 -8.52 -3.69 12.13
N GLY A 215 -7.95 -3.11 13.18
CA GLY A 215 -8.18 -3.61 14.53
C GLY A 215 -7.70 -2.68 15.62
N THR A 216 -7.59 -3.24 16.81
CA THR A 216 -6.88 -2.71 17.98
C THR A 216 -5.74 -3.68 18.35
N ALA A 217 -5.05 -3.46 19.46
CA ALA A 217 -4.08 -4.42 19.99
C ALA A 217 -4.69 -5.80 20.26
N ILE A 218 -5.98 -5.86 20.63
CA ILE A 218 -6.65 -7.08 21.12
C ILE A 218 -7.75 -7.62 20.21
N LYS A 219 -8.13 -6.89 19.15
CA LYS A 219 -9.23 -7.29 18.26
C LYS A 219 -8.92 -6.97 16.80
N SER A 220 -9.28 -7.90 15.91
CA SER A 220 -9.37 -7.63 14.47
C SER A 220 -10.85 -7.53 14.08
N TYR A 221 -11.21 -6.59 13.20
CA TYR A 221 -12.60 -6.39 12.78
C TYR A 221 -12.91 -7.22 11.52
N ASN A 222 -14.15 -7.73 11.44
CA ASN A 222 -14.61 -8.54 10.32
C ASN A 222 -14.76 -7.72 9.03
N LEU A 223 -14.90 -8.45 7.92
CA LEU A 223 -15.10 -7.92 6.57
C LEU A 223 -16.48 -8.28 6.00
N ILE A 224 -17.42 -8.71 6.86
CA ILE A 224 -18.82 -8.95 6.51
C ILE A 224 -19.55 -7.60 6.45
N ASP A 225 -19.38 -6.78 7.50
CA ASP A 225 -19.93 -5.43 7.57
C ASP A 225 -18.85 -4.40 7.25
N ILE A 226 -19.03 -3.63 6.18
CA ILE A 226 -18.08 -2.61 5.74
C ILE A 226 -18.55 -1.23 6.23
N PRO A 227 -17.77 -0.53 7.08
CA PRO A 227 -18.03 0.86 7.39
C PRO A 227 -17.76 1.75 6.17
N VAL A 228 -18.73 2.57 5.81
CA VAL A 228 -18.68 3.44 4.63
C VAL A 228 -18.96 4.89 5.05
N PHE A 229 -18.02 5.79 4.77
CA PHE A 229 -18.17 7.21 5.03
C PHE A 229 -18.40 7.99 3.74
N ASN A 230 -19.51 8.70 3.66
CA ASN A 230 -19.81 9.56 2.53
C ASN A 230 -19.20 10.96 2.72
N ILE A 231 -18.28 11.37 1.85
CA ILE A 231 -17.55 12.64 2.02
C ILE A 231 -18.41 13.89 1.80
N LYS A 232 -19.57 13.76 1.14
CA LYS A 232 -20.50 14.87 0.89
C LYS A 232 -21.47 15.04 2.05
N THR A 233 -22.16 13.96 2.42
CA THR A 233 -23.15 14.00 3.51
C THR A 233 -22.50 13.98 4.89
N LYS A 234 -21.22 13.58 4.97
CA LYS A 234 -20.44 13.43 6.21
C LYS A 234 -21.05 12.44 7.20
N LYS A 235 -21.71 11.40 6.67
CA LYS A 235 -22.35 10.36 7.46
C LYS A 235 -21.67 9.01 7.22
N TRP A 236 -21.56 8.26 8.30
CA TRP A 236 -21.20 6.85 8.28
C TRP A 236 -22.44 5.99 8.02
N GLN A 237 -22.21 4.87 7.34
CA GLN A 237 -23.18 3.80 7.13
C GLN A 237 -22.45 2.47 7.31
N LYS A 238 -23.19 1.46 7.76
CA LYS A 238 -22.73 0.08 7.77
C LYS A 238 -23.36 -0.61 6.57
N MET A 239 -22.55 -1.15 5.67
CA MET A 239 -23.03 -1.87 4.50
C MET A 239 -22.64 -3.34 4.61
N ALA A 240 -23.63 -4.23 4.52
CA ALA A 240 -23.38 -5.66 4.47
C ALA A 240 -22.76 -6.05 3.12
N SER A 241 -21.70 -6.86 3.16
CA SER A 241 -21.06 -7.43 1.99
C SER A 241 -21.62 -8.81 1.67
N ILE A 242 -21.39 -9.24 0.44
CA ILE A 242 -21.82 -10.54 -0.07
C ILE A 242 -20.60 -11.45 -0.17
N GLY A 243 -20.64 -12.63 0.46
CA GLY A 243 -19.55 -13.60 0.40
C GLY A 243 -19.41 -14.23 -1.00
N ASP A 244 -18.25 -14.83 -1.26
CA ASP A 244 -18.05 -15.69 -2.43
C ASP A 244 -18.76 -17.03 -2.17
N PRO A 245 -19.82 -17.38 -2.93
CA PRO A 245 -20.53 -18.64 -2.73
C PRO A 245 -19.67 -19.88 -3.02
N ARG A 246 -18.49 -19.72 -3.63
CA ARG A 246 -17.58 -20.81 -4.00
C ARG A 246 -16.43 -20.99 -3.01
N ALA A 247 -16.32 -20.14 -1.99
CA ALA A 247 -15.24 -20.19 -1.00
C ALA A 247 -15.77 -20.66 0.37
N THR A 248 -14.92 -21.38 1.09
CA THR A 248 -15.15 -21.76 2.50
C THR A 248 -13.90 -21.39 3.30
N PRO A 249 -13.96 -20.38 4.19
CA PRO A 249 -15.10 -19.48 4.44
C PRO A 249 -15.44 -18.63 3.21
N ASN A 250 -16.69 -18.18 3.13
CA ASN A 250 -17.20 -17.35 2.03
C ASN A 250 -16.80 -15.87 2.13
N TYR A 251 -16.24 -15.45 3.27
CA TYR A 251 -15.71 -14.11 3.50
C TYR A 251 -14.21 -14.19 3.84
N PRO A 252 -13.44 -13.12 3.59
CA PRO A 252 -12.14 -13.00 4.20
C PRO A 252 -12.29 -12.88 5.72
N ASP A 253 -11.47 -13.64 6.46
CA ASP A 253 -11.42 -13.54 7.92
C ASP A 253 -11.06 -12.14 8.42
N ALA A 254 -11.45 -11.84 9.66
CA ALA A 254 -11.15 -10.59 10.34
C ALA A 254 -9.63 -10.35 10.41
N ARG A 255 -9.16 -9.19 9.91
CA ARG A 255 -7.72 -8.98 9.71
C ARG A 255 -7.28 -7.53 9.83
N ARG A 256 -6.04 -7.35 10.27
CA ARG A 256 -5.29 -6.08 10.24
C ARG A 256 -3.93 -6.27 9.58
N CYS A 257 -3.26 -5.16 9.26
CA CYS A 257 -1.90 -5.17 8.71
C CYS A 257 -1.77 -5.93 7.37
N HIS A 258 -2.87 -6.03 6.63
CA HIS A 258 -2.94 -6.55 5.27
C HIS A 258 -2.55 -5.44 4.27
N GLY A 259 -2.26 -5.82 3.03
CA GLY A 259 -2.10 -4.88 1.93
C GLY A 259 -3.39 -4.79 1.11
N ILE A 260 -3.70 -3.59 0.58
CA ILE A 260 -4.74 -3.45 -0.44
C ILE A 260 -4.27 -2.66 -1.65
N VAL A 261 -4.85 -2.96 -2.80
CA VAL A 261 -4.80 -2.10 -3.99
C VAL A 261 -6.19 -1.99 -4.60
N GLN A 262 -6.50 -0.85 -5.23
CA GLN A 262 -7.74 -0.71 -6.00
C GLN A 262 -7.43 -0.49 -7.48
N VAL A 263 -8.25 -1.10 -8.35
CA VAL A 263 -8.19 -0.93 -9.80
C VAL A 263 -9.57 -0.56 -10.32
N LYS A 264 -9.65 0.50 -11.12
CA LYS A 264 -10.87 0.85 -11.84
C LYS A 264 -10.94 0.03 -13.13
N THR A 265 -12.08 -0.60 -13.34
CA THR A 265 -12.50 -1.26 -14.58
C THR A 265 -13.53 -0.39 -15.28
N ASP A 266 -14.00 -0.81 -16.46
CA ASP A 266 -15.01 -0.07 -17.21
C ASP A 266 -16.35 0.00 -16.44
N ASN A 267 -16.65 -1.04 -15.64
CA ASN A 267 -17.94 -1.20 -14.97
C ASN A 267 -17.89 -1.11 -13.44
N ASP A 268 -16.71 -1.21 -12.81
CA ASP A 268 -16.59 -1.22 -11.35
C ASP A 268 -15.21 -0.74 -10.85
N ILE A 269 -15.04 -0.71 -9.54
CA ILE A 269 -13.76 -0.62 -8.85
C ILE A 269 -13.57 -1.94 -8.11
N HIS A 270 -12.51 -2.67 -8.47
CA HIS A 270 -12.11 -3.87 -7.76
C HIS A 270 -11.03 -3.54 -6.73
N VAL A 271 -11.23 -4.00 -5.50
CA VAL A 271 -10.27 -3.86 -4.40
C VAL A 271 -9.69 -5.21 -4.08
N PHE A 272 -8.38 -5.35 -4.19
CA PHE A 272 -7.67 -6.58 -3.84
C PHE A 272 -7.12 -6.46 -2.43
N VAL A 273 -7.36 -7.47 -1.60
CA VAL A 273 -6.91 -7.56 -0.21
C VAL A 273 -5.98 -8.77 -0.10
N LEU A 274 -4.75 -8.54 0.35
CA LEU A 274 -3.71 -9.57 0.42
C LEU A 274 -3.19 -9.72 1.85
N GLY A 275 -3.24 -10.95 2.34
CA GLY A 275 -2.66 -11.37 3.61
C GLY A 275 -3.20 -10.64 4.83
N GLY A 276 -2.30 -10.29 5.76
CA GLY A 276 -2.65 -9.73 7.07
C GLY A 276 -2.63 -10.75 8.19
N TYR A 277 -3.11 -10.34 9.35
CA TYR A 277 -3.08 -11.13 10.58
C TYR A 277 -4.35 -10.93 11.38
N GLN A 278 -4.88 -12.03 11.93
CA GLN A 278 -5.97 -12.03 12.90
C GLN A 278 -5.39 -12.09 14.32
N THR A 279 -5.87 -11.18 15.18
CA THR A 279 -5.35 -11.06 16.54
C THR A 279 -5.48 -12.37 17.31
N ASN A 280 -4.37 -12.83 17.91
CA ASN A 280 -4.24 -14.09 18.66
C ASN A 280 -4.43 -15.37 17.82
N GLU A 281 -4.45 -15.25 16.49
CA GLU A 281 -4.66 -16.38 15.59
C GLU A 281 -3.57 -16.41 14.51
N GLN A 282 -3.94 -16.69 13.25
CA GLN A 282 -3.02 -16.90 12.15
C GLN A 282 -2.83 -15.66 11.27
N ALA A 283 -1.73 -15.67 10.52
CA ALA A 283 -1.52 -14.77 9.40
C ALA A 283 -2.07 -15.43 8.12
N PHE A 284 -2.48 -14.60 7.16
CA PHE A 284 -3.07 -15.06 5.91
C PHE A 284 -2.12 -14.83 4.72
N ASN A 285 -2.17 -15.70 3.71
CA ASN A 285 -1.52 -15.53 2.40
C ASN A 285 -2.54 -15.49 1.24
N ASP A 286 -3.82 -15.42 1.57
CA ASP A 286 -4.94 -15.38 0.64
C ASP A 286 -5.05 -14.04 -0.09
N LEU A 287 -5.62 -14.09 -1.30
CA LEU A 287 -5.93 -12.92 -2.12
C LEU A 287 -7.44 -12.85 -2.34
N TRP A 288 -8.06 -11.81 -1.83
CA TRP A 288 -9.49 -11.55 -2.01
C TRP A 288 -9.70 -10.35 -2.93
N ARG A 289 -10.76 -10.39 -3.72
CA ARG A 289 -11.25 -9.26 -4.51
C ARG A 289 -12.63 -8.83 -4.00
N LEU A 290 -12.81 -7.54 -3.78
CA LEU A 290 -14.11 -6.91 -3.49
C LEU A 290 -14.53 -6.08 -4.69
N GLU A 291 -15.71 -6.36 -5.24
CA GLU A 291 -16.41 -5.50 -6.19
C GLU A 291 -17.13 -4.38 -5.42
N LEU A 292 -16.72 -3.11 -5.57
CA LEU A 292 -17.27 -2.02 -4.75
C LEU A 292 -18.73 -1.71 -5.06
N SER A 293 -19.17 -1.88 -6.31
CA SER A 293 -20.56 -1.61 -6.70
C SER A 293 -21.58 -2.50 -5.97
N THR A 294 -21.22 -3.75 -5.70
CA THR A 294 -22.10 -4.76 -5.09
C THR A 294 -21.66 -5.20 -3.69
N LEU A 295 -20.47 -4.78 -3.27
CA LEU A 295 -19.76 -5.28 -2.09
C LEU A 295 -19.64 -6.80 -2.06
N ARG A 296 -19.42 -7.42 -3.23
CA ARG A 296 -19.22 -8.87 -3.33
C ARG A 296 -17.75 -9.23 -3.22
N TRP A 297 -17.46 -10.17 -2.33
CA TRP A 297 -16.16 -10.82 -2.21
C TRP A 297 -16.02 -11.96 -3.21
N THR A 298 -14.80 -12.12 -3.73
CA THR A 298 -14.37 -13.26 -4.55
C THR A 298 -12.99 -13.71 -4.05
N LEU A 299 -12.84 -14.99 -3.72
CA LEU A 299 -11.52 -15.56 -3.38
C LEU A 299 -10.74 -15.89 -4.66
N ILE A 300 -9.49 -15.44 -4.74
CA ILE A 300 -8.58 -15.74 -5.84
C ILE A 300 -7.61 -16.83 -5.40
N THR A 301 -7.77 -18.04 -5.92
CA THR A 301 -7.07 -19.25 -5.44
C THR A 301 -5.80 -19.61 -6.23
N LYS A 302 -5.40 -18.81 -7.22
CA LYS A 302 -4.24 -19.11 -8.07
C LYS A 302 -2.93 -18.67 -7.40
N ASN A 303 -1.95 -19.58 -7.38
CA ASN A 303 -0.52 -19.35 -7.09
C ASN A 303 -0.26 -18.28 -6.01
N MET A 304 -0.83 -18.52 -4.83
CA MET A 304 -0.75 -17.64 -3.68
C MET A 304 0.69 -17.43 -3.20
N LEU A 305 0.91 -16.39 -2.39
CA LEU A 305 2.22 -16.16 -1.79
C LEU A 305 2.67 -17.37 -0.95
N PRO A 306 3.97 -17.73 -0.99
CA PRO A 306 4.49 -18.91 -0.31
C PRO A 306 4.46 -18.80 1.22
N LYS A 307 4.38 -17.57 1.75
CA LYS A 307 4.26 -17.27 3.17
C LYS A 307 3.18 -16.22 3.37
N ALA A 308 2.54 -16.24 4.53
CA ALA A 308 1.50 -15.31 4.94
C ALA A 308 2.09 -13.97 5.41
N PRO A 309 2.03 -12.88 4.62
CA PRO A 309 2.68 -11.64 4.98
C PRO A 309 1.75 -10.76 5.83
N TYR A 310 2.30 -10.08 6.83
CA TYR A 310 1.59 -9.03 7.57
C TYR A 310 2.55 -7.89 7.93
N PHE A 311 2.02 -6.67 8.08
CA PHE A 311 2.84 -5.44 8.09
C PHE A 311 3.72 -5.28 6.84
N HIS A 312 3.37 -5.96 5.75
CA HIS A 312 3.95 -5.75 4.43
C HIS A 312 3.31 -4.52 3.78
N SER A 313 3.80 -4.15 2.60
CA SER A 313 3.14 -3.15 1.77
C SER A 313 2.96 -3.68 0.36
N VAL A 314 1.90 -3.21 -0.29
CA VAL A 314 1.59 -3.52 -1.69
C VAL A 314 1.52 -2.24 -2.52
N ALA A 315 1.82 -2.35 -3.81
CA ALA A 315 1.63 -1.27 -4.78
C ALA A 315 1.13 -1.83 -6.12
N LEU A 316 0.40 -1.00 -6.87
CA LEU A 316 -0.20 -1.38 -8.14
C LEU A 316 0.19 -0.41 -9.25
N THR A 317 0.78 -0.94 -10.31
CA THR A 317 1.04 -0.17 -11.54
C THR A 317 -0.26 0.16 -12.25
N ARG A 318 -0.26 1.21 -13.08
CA ARG A 318 -1.45 1.59 -13.86
C ARG A 318 -1.90 0.44 -14.76
N GLU A 319 -0.97 -0.36 -15.24
CA GLU A 319 -1.18 -1.44 -16.18
C GLU A 319 -1.85 -2.65 -15.52
N GLY A 320 -1.69 -2.82 -14.20
CA GLY A 320 -2.34 -3.90 -13.43
C GLY A 320 -1.40 -4.91 -12.80
N LYS A 321 -0.10 -4.61 -12.71
CA LYS A 321 0.89 -5.43 -12.01
C LYS A 321 0.99 -5.02 -10.55
N LEU A 322 0.63 -5.94 -9.66
CA LEU A 322 0.72 -5.85 -8.22
C LEU A 322 2.14 -6.20 -7.77
N TYR A 323 2.67 -5.46 -6.81
CA TYR A 323 3.94 -5.72 -6.13
C TYR A 323 3.71 -5.84 -4.64
N VAL A 324 4.45 -6.75 -3.99
CA VAL A 324 4.40 -7.02 -2.55
C VAL A 324 5.82 -7.02 -2.01
N PHE A 325 6.10 -6.22 -1.00
CA PHE A 325 7.44 -6.15 -0.42
C PHE A 325 7.44 -6.41 1.09
N GLY A 326 8.40 -7.22 1.54
CA GLY A 326 8.79 -7.36 2.93
C GLY A 326 7.67 -7.78 3.89
N GLY A 327 7.69 -7.21 5.09
CA GLY A 327 6.76 -7.54 6.16
C GLY A 327 7.28 -8.65 7.07
N MET A 328 6.41 -9.08 7.98
CA MET A 328 6.61 -10.25 8.82
C MET A 328 6.09 -11.50 8.08
N GLU A 329 6.80 -12.61 8.21
CA GLU A 329 6.36 -13.92 7.74
C GLU A 329 5.52 -14.61 8.83
N GLY A 330 4.32 -15.05 8.49
CA GLY A 330 3.51 -15.89 9.35
C GLY A 330 4.20 -17.21 9.69
N GLY A 331 4.07 -17.64 10.94
CA GLY A 331 4.68 -18.87 11.47
C GLY A 331 4.99 -18.75 12.96
N ARG A 332 5.64 -19.78 13.51
CA ARG A 332 6.02 -19.82 14.94
C ARG A 332 7.14 -18.85 15.30
N VAL A 333 7.98 -18.49 14.32
CA VAL A 333 9.15 -17.63 14.53
C VAL A 333 8.86 -16.24 13.96
N LEU A 334 9.08 -15.21 14.77
CA LEU A 334 8.96 -13.81 14.35
C LEU A 334 10.11 -13.48 13.39
N LYS A 335 9.82 -13.55 12.08
CA LYS A 335 10.81 -13.30 11.03
C LYS A 335 10.33 -12.18 10.10
N ARG A 336 11.24 -11.26 9.76
CA ARG A 336 11.06 -10.27 8.69
C ARG A 336 11.73 -10.77 7.42
N ASN A 337 11.28 -10.26 6.28
CA ASN A 337 11.96 -10.46 5.01
C ASN A 337 12.06 -9.14 4.22
N ASN A 338 12.83 -9.17 3.13
CA ASN A 338 12.98 -8.12 2.13
C ASN A 338 12.64 -8.62 0.72
N LYS A 339 11.80 -9.66 0.61
CA LYS A 339 11.45 -10.24 -0.68
C LYS A 339 10.49 -9.32 -1.42
N LEU A 340 10.68 -9.20 -2.73
CA LEU A 340 9.78 -8.51 -3.64
C LEU A 340 9.06 -9.55 -4.49
N PHE A 341 7.74 -9.63 -4.37
CA PHE A 341 6.91 -10.44 -5.26
C PHE A 341 6.13 -9.57 -6.23
N SER A 342 5.77 -10.12 -7.39
CA SER A 342 4.84 -9.47 -8.30
C SER A 342 3.84 -10.45 -8.93
N ALA A 343 2.66 -9.95 -9.28
CA ALA A 343 1.63 -10.70 -9.99
C ALA A 343 0.78 -9.76 -10.85
N TRP A 344 0.32 -10.23 -12.01
CA TRP A 344 -0.71 -9.53 -12.78
C TRP A 344 -2.09 -9.80 -12.17
N ILE A 345 -2.83 -8.74 -11.83
CA ILE A 345 -4.20 -8.85 -11.26
C ILE A 345 -5.31 -8.54 -12.26
N ARG A 346 -4.93 -8.13 -13.47
CA ARG A 346 -5.77 -8.03 -14.66
C ARG A 346 -4.91 -8.28 -15.89
N ILE A 347 -5.56 -8.53 -17.02
CA ILE A 347 -4.87 -8.63 -18.31
C ILE A 347 -4.38 -7.23 -18.70
N PRO A 348 -3.07 -7.02 -18.89
CA PRO A 348 -2.55 -5.74 -19.32
C PRO A 348 -2.66 -5.58 -20.85
N PRO A 349 -2.38 -4.38 -21.38
CA PRO A 349 -2.26 -4.20 -22.83
C PRO A 349 -1.21 -5.15 -23.43
N LEU A 350 -1.45 -5.63 -24.64
CA LEU A 350 -0.54 -6.54 -25.35
C LEU A 350 0.91 -6.02 -25.39
N ALA A 351 1.08 -4.70 -25.48
CA ALA A 351 2.40 -4.08 -25.48
C ALA A 351 3.19 -4.32 -24.19
N GLU A 352 2.54 -4.41 -23.02
CA GLU A 352 3.21 -4.74 -21.76
C GLU A 352 3.58 -6.22 -21.69
N ILE A 353 2.72 -7.10 -22.22
CA ILE A 353 3.01 -8.53 -22.34
C ILE A 353 4.22 -8.75 -23.27
N ALA A 354 4.23 -8.07 -24.42
CA ALA A 354 5.34 -8.12 -25.36
C ALA A 354 6.64 -7.55 -24.76
N TRP A 355 6.56 -6.49 -23.94
CA TRP A 355 7.70 -5.95 -23.22
C TRP A 355 8.27 -6.95 -22.21
N GLU A 356 7.42 -7.61 -21.42
CA GLU A 356 7.88 -8.67 -20.51
C GLU A 356 8.50 -9.86 -21.25
N ALA A 357 7.90 -10.28 -22.37
CA ALA A 357 8.46 -11.32 -23.22
C ALA A 357 9.84 -10.92 -23.77
N LEU A 358 9.99 -9.68 -24.22
CA LEU A 358 11.28 -9.17 -24.68
C LEU A 358 12.32 -9.19 -23.56
N LEU A 359 11.98 -8.74 -22.36
CA LEU A 359 12.88 -8.76 -21.19
C LEU A 359 13.19 -10.19 -20.70
N HIS A 360 12.28 -11.14 -20.93
CA HIS A 360 12.50 -12.56 -20.64
C HIS A 360 13.56 -13.15 -21.58
N TYR A 361 13.43 -12.93 -22.89
CA TYR A 361 14.37 -13.47 -23.87
C TYR A 361 15.68 -12.67 -23.97
N PHE A 362 15.64 -11.37 -23.67
CA PHE A 362 16.77 -10.45 -23.79
C PHE A 362 16.94 -9.57 -22.55
N PRO A 363 17.34 -10.15 -21.40
CA PRO A 363 17.39 -9.44 -20.11
C PRO A 363 18.37 -8.26 -20.08
N ASN A 364 19.35 -8.22 -20.99
CA ASN A 364 20.34 -7.16 -21.07
C ASN A 364 19.95 -6.00 -21.99
N VAL A 365 18.81 -6.09 -22.70
CA VAL A 365 18.31 -5.00 -23.57
C VAL A 365 18.19 -3.67 -22.82
N PRO A 366 17.69 -3.61 -21.58
CA PRO A 366 17.68 -2.40 -20.75
C PRO A 366 19.05 -1.73 -20.55
N LEU A 367 20.14 -2.49 -20.57
CA LEU A 367 21.50 -2.04 -20.27
C LEU A 367 22.29 -1.69 -21.54
N ALA A 368 21.92 -2.29 -22.67
CA ALA A 368 22.55 -2.00 -23.94
C ALA A 368 21.97 -0.70 -24.50
N ASN A 369 22.81 0.34 -24.62
CA ASN A 369 22.52 1.54 -25.43
C ASN A 369 22.28 1.23 -26.94
N ARG A 370 21.98 -0.01 -27.31
CA ARG A 370 21.70 -0.50 -28.67
C ARG A 370 20.21 -0.54 -28.98
N PHE A 371 19.43 0.36 -28.40
CA PHE A 371 18.01 0.49 -28.70
C PHE A 371 17.72 0.97 -30.13
N ASN A 372 18.68 1.64 -30.76
CA ASN A 372 18.50 2.27 -32.07
C ASN A 372 18.25 1.26 -33.22
N HIS A 373 18.65 -0.01 -33.07
CA HIS A 373 18.45 -1.02 -34.13
C HIS A 373 17.16 -1.83 -33.98
N LEU A 374 16.55 -1.85 -32.79
CA LEU A 374 15.39 -2.70 -32.49
C LEU A 374 14.04 -1.97 -32.63
N GLN A 375 14.05 -0.69 -33.04
CA GLN A 375 12.86 0.17 -33.20
C GLN A 375 11.89 0.11 -32.00
N ILE A 376 12.44 -0.04 -30.79
CA ILE A 376 11.64 -0.15 -29.57
C ILE A 376 10.97 1.20 -29.30
N PRO A 377 9.63 1.25 -29.07
CA PRO A 377 8.95 2.51 -28.81
C PRO A 377 9.53 3.25 -27.60
N ASN A 378 9.72 4.58 -27.73
CA ASN A 378 10.31 5.45 -26.69
C ASN A 378 9.69 5.27 -25.30
N ARG A 379 8.38 4.97 -25.21
CA ARG A 379 7.68 4.72 -23.94
C ARG A 379 8.25 3.56 -23.11
N PHE A 380 8.94 2.61 -23.75
CA PHE A 380 9.61 1.50 -23.07
C PHE A 380 11.07 1.83 -22.78
N LEU A 381 11.72 2.60 -23.65
CA LEU A 381 13.07 3.12 -23.42
C LEU A 381 13.13 3.99 -22.16
N SER A 382 12.14 4.87 -21.99
CA SER A 382 12.02 5.72 -20.80
C SER A 382 11.75 4.94 -19.50
N LYS A 383 11.49 3.62 -19.57
CA LYS A 383 11.41 2.75 -18.37
C LYS A 383 12.80 2.25 -17.95
N CYS A 384 13.79 2.31 -18.82
CA CYS A 384 15.15 1.79 -18.60
C CYS A 384 16.14 2.88 -18.15
N GLU A 385 16.01 4.11 -18.67
CA GLU A 385 16.49 5.33 -18.02
C GLU A 385 15.78 5.48 -16.67
#